data_AF-A0A5N6PWZ5-F1
#
_entry.id   AF-A0A5N6PWZ5-F1
#
_cell.length_a   1.000
_cell.length_b   1.000
_cell.length_c   1.000
_cell.angle_alpha   90.00
_cell.angle_beta   90.00
_cell.angle_gamma   90.00
#
_symmetry.space_group_name_H-M   'P 1'
#
loop_
_entity.id
_entity.type
_entity.pdbx_description
1 polymer ?
#
loop_
_entity_poly.entity_id
_entity_poly.type
_entity_poly.pdbx_seq_one_letter_code
_entity_poly.pdbx_strand_id
1 'polypeptide(L)'
;MVHSFALCRGDVNPDACRSCLNDSIVKLGQLCPNQKGALGYYDNCLIRYSDKVIMGMTRVEFYTYLANSQNSTDIAGFNDALGPLLREVRLAAAAGGSVRKFNSGSTAVYSRSIRATV
;
A
#
# COMPACT_ATOMS: atom_id res chain seq x y z
N MET A 1 16.84 -9.91 18.47
CA MET A 1 15.37 -9.75 18.51
C MET A 1 14.91 -9.55 17.08
N VAL A 2 13.75 -10.10 16.69
CA VAL A 2 13.16 -9.85 15.37
C VAL A 2 11.88 -9.06 15.59
N HIS A 3 11.71 -7.98 14.83
CA HIS A 3 10.50 -7.18 14.79
C HIS A 3 9.74 -7.49 13.52
N SER A 4 8.42 -7.55 13.60
CA SER A 4 7.57 -7.75 12.44
C SER A 4 6.28 -6.95 12.53
N PHE A 5 5.70 -6.64 11.38
CA PHE A 5 4.32 -6.20 11.27
C PHE A 5 3.70 -6.70 9.97
N ALA A 6 2.38 -6.80 10.01
CA ALA A 6 1.56 -7.14 8.88
C ALA A 6 0.41 -6.14 8.77
N LEU A 7 0.07 -5.75 7.54
CA LEU A 7 -1.03 -4.85 7.24
C LEU A 7 -1.87 -5.50 6.15
N CYS A 8 -3.18 -5.45 6.30
CA CYS A 8 -4.10 -5.76 5.23
C CYS A 8 -4.66 -4.47 4.64
N ARG A 9 -4.97 -4.51 3.35
CA ARG A 9 -5.62 -3.40 2.67
C ARG A 9 -7.01 -3.18 3.28
N GLY A 10 -7.36 -1.95 3.61
CA GLY A 10 -8.47 -1.65 4.51
C GLY A 10 -9.88 -1.84 3.93
N ASP A 11 -10.00 -2.21 2.67
CA ASP A 11 -11.23 -2.58 1.94
C ASP A 11 -11.35 -4.10 1.70
N VAL A 12 -10.37 -4.90 2.14
CA VAL A 12 -10.33 -6.35 1.92
C VAL A 12 -11.04 -7.09 3.05
N ASN A 13 -11.78 -8.15 2.69
CA ASN A 13 -12.46 -8.99 3.68
C ASN A 13 -11.43 -9.77 4.56
N PRO A 14 -11.76 -10.06 5.83
CA PRO A 14 -10.84 -10.74 6.76
C PRO A 14 -10.23 -12.06 6.26
N ASP A 15 -10.99 -12.91 5.56
CA ASP A 15 -10.53 -14.20 5.05
C ASP A 15 -9.54 -14.03 3.90
N ALA A 16 -9.83 -13.10 2.98
CA ALA A 16 -8.91 -12.76 1.88
C ALA A 16 -7.60 -12.14 2.42
N CYS A 17 -7.70 -11.32 3.47
CA CYS A 17 -6.56 -10.79 4.21
C CYS A 17 -5.72 -11.92 4.82
N ARG A 18 -6.34 -12.87 5.55
CA ARG A 18 -5.64 -14.01 6.16
C ARG A 18 -4.96 -14.90 5.13
N SER A 19 -5.65 -15.21 4.02
CA SER A 19 -5.08 -15.99 2.92
C SER A 19 -3.85 -15.28 2.35
N CYS A 20 -3.95 -13.97 2.08
CA CYS A 20 -2.84 -13.18 1.58
C CYS A 20 -1.63 -13.24 2.52
N LEU A 21 -1.85 -13.06 3.83
CA LEU A 21 -0.77 -13.09 4.82
C LEU A 21 -0.08 -14.46 4.88
N ASN A 22 -0.85 -15.55 4.91
CA ASN A 22 -0.29 -16.91 4.93
C ASN A 22 0.57 -17.20 3.70
N ASP A 23 0.06 -16.88 2.52
CA ASP A 23 0.80 -17.08 1.26
C ASP A 23 2.06 -16.21 1.20
N SER A 24 1.95 -14.96 1.67
CA SER A 24 3.03 -13.98 1.69
C SER A 24 4.17 -14.42 2.60
N ILE A 25 3.87 -14.97 3.79
CA ILE A 25 4.89 -15.48 4.72
C ILE A 25 5.73 -16.57 4.05
N VAL A 26 5.08 -17.55 3.40
CA VAL A 26 5.76 -18.65 2.71
C VAL A 26 6.61 -18.13 1.55
N LYS A 27 6.02 -17.29 0.68
CA LYS A 27 6.73 -16.72 -0.47
C LYS A 27 7.92 -15.87 -0.07
N LEU A 28 7.77 -15.02 0.95
CA LEU A 28 8.83 -14.14 1.41
C LEU A 28 10.03 -14.94 1.95
N GLY A 29 9.78 -16.03 2.67
CA GLY A 29 10.84 -16.95 3.12
C GLY A 29 11.58 -17.65 1.96
N GLN A 30 10.86 -17.98 0.89
CA GLN A 30 11.45 -18.59 -0.31
C GLN A 30 12.25 -17.59 -1.16
N LEU A 31 11.75 -16.37 -1.32
CA LEU A 31 12.38 -15.32 -2.14
C LEU A 31 13.57 -14.65 -1.43
N CYS A 32 13.54 -14.59 -0.10
CA CYS A 32 14.57 -13.96 0.72
C CYS A 32 15.19 -14.95 1.72
N PRO A 33 15.82 -16.04 1.26
CA PRO A 33 16.39 -17.04 2.16
C PRO A 33 17.52 -16.44 2.99
N ASN A 34 17.56 -16.77 4.28
CA ASN A 34 18.59 -16.36 5.24
C ASN A 34 18.76 -14.84 5.42
N GLN A 35 17.77 -14.04 5.00
CA GLN A 35 17.81 -12.58 5.18
C GLN A 35 17.38 -12.17 6.59
N LYS A 36 18.07 -11.17 7.15
CA LYS A 36 17.76 -10.59 8.48
C LYS A 36 16.54 -9.66 8.46
N GLY A 37 16.04 -9.33 7.28
CA GLY A 37 14.80 -8.60 7.10
C GLY A 37 14.32 -8.69 5.66
N ALA A 38 13.01 -8.59 5.48
CA ALA A 38 12.38 -8.52 4.16
C ALA A 38 11.05 -7.76 4.26
N LEU A 39 10.62 -7.25 3.11
CA LEU A 39 9.37 -6.53 2.93
C LEU A 39 8.67 -7.06 1.68
N GLY A 40 7.45 -7.55 1.85
CA GLY A 40 6.60 -8.02 0.74
C GLY A 40 5.40 -7.11 0.56
N TYR A 41 5.23 -6.58 -0.65
CA TYR A 41 4.03 -5.86 -1.08
C TYR A 41 3.18 -6.77 -1.96
N TYR A 42 1.95 -7.07 -1.54
CA TYR A 42 0.99 -7.87 -2.29
C TYR A 42 -0.34 -7.11 -2.38
N ASP A 43 -1.19 -7.52 -3.33
CA ASP A 43 -2.43 -6.78 -3.66
C ASP A 43 -3.33 -6.49 -2.46
N ASN A 44 -3.37 -7.43 -1.51
CA ASN A 44 -4.28 -7.39 -0.36
C ASN A 44 -3.57 -7.23 0.99
N CYS A 45 -2.25 -7.36 1.04
CA CYS A 45 -1.50 -7.34 2.28
C CYS A 45 -0.03 -6.95 2.11
N LEU A 46 0.57 -6.49 3.19
CA LEU A 46 1.97 -6.17 3.32
C LEU A 46 2.51 -6.86 4.57
N ILE A 47 3.68 -7.46 4.45
CA ILE A 47 4.39 -8.05 5.58
C ILE A 47 5.83 -7.55 5.60
N ARG A 48 6.32 -7.19 6.80
CA ARG A 48 7.70 -6.81 7.04
C ARG A 48 8.25 -7.52 8.26
N TYR A 49 9.48 -8.01 8.16
CA TYR A 49 10.28 -8.40 9.32
C TYR A 49 11.69 -7.83 9.23
N SER A 50 12.33 -7.58 10.36
CA SER A 50 13.71 -7.13 10.45
C SER A 50 14.32 -7.40 11.82
N ASP A 51 15.64 -7.55 11.89
CA ASP A 51 16.44 -7.49 13.11
C ASP A 51 16.59 -6.08 13.69
N LYS A 52 16.19 -5.04 12.92
CA LYS A 52 16.09 -3.65 13.36
C LYS A 52 14.69 -3.33 13.86
N VAL A 53 14.57 -2.31 14.71
CA VAL A 53 13.26 -1.73 15.06
C VAL A 53 12.59 -1.25 13.77
N ILE A 54 11.29 -1.50 13.59
CA ILE A 54 10.55 -1.08 12.38
C ILE A 54 9.23 -0.36 12.70
N MET A 55 8.81 -0.36 13.96
CA MET A 55 7.61 0.35 14.41
C MET A 55 7.92 1.83 14.62
N GLY A 56 7.00 2.71 14.25
CA GLY A 56 7.16 4.17 14.41
C GLY A 56 8.17 4.83 13.47
N MET A 57 8.76 4.08 12.54
CA MET A 57 9.62 4.64 11.50
C MET A 57 8.77 5.37 10.44
N THR A 58 9.11 6.63 10.19
CA THR A 58 8.50 7.46 9.12
C THR A 58 9.21 7.33 7.78
N ARG A 59 10.38 6.67 7.76
CA ARG A 59 11.21 6.55 6.56
C ARG A 59 10.69 5.40 5.68
N VAL A 60 10.31 5.74 4.46
CA VAL A 60 10.08 4.76 3.39
C VAL A 60 11.44 4.29 2.90
N GLU A 61 11.92 3.18 3.43
CA GLU A 61 13.22 2.60 3.03
C GLU A 61 13.13 1.88 1.68
N PHE A 62 11.96 1.33 1.36
CA PHE A 62 11.71 0.56 0.16
C PHE A 62 10.33 0.92 -0.37
N TYR A 63 10.24 1.20 -1.67
CA TYR A 63 8.97 1.38 -2.37
C TYR A 63 9.04 0.65 -3.71
N THR A 64 7.91 0.09 -4.12
CA THR A 64 7.72 -0.42 -5.47
C THR A 64 6.92 0.60 -6.26
N TYR A 65 7.37 0.90 -7.47
CA TYR A 65 6.67 1.77 -8.39
C TYR A 65 6.16 0.94 -9.57
N LEU A 66 4.84 0.96 -9.79
CA LEU A 66 4.18 0.36 -10.94
C LEU A 66 3.49 1.48 -11.72
N ALA A 67 3.96 1.72 -12.95
CA ALA A 67 3.36 2.69 -13.85
C ALA A 67 2.44 1.99 -14.86
N ASN A 68 1.34 2.64 -15.20
CA ASN A 68 0.62 2.30 -16.42
C ASN A 68 1.48 2.71 -17.63
N SER A 69 1.63 1.82 -18.62
CA SER A 69 2.38 2.09 -19.85
C SER A 69 1.60 2.94 -20.86
N GLN A 70 0.32 3.20 -20.62
CA GLN A 70 -0.54 4.01 -21.47
C GLN A 70 -0.46 5.49 -21.10
N ASN A 71 -0.40 6.36 -22.12
CA ASN A 71 -0.44 7.81 -21.92
C ASN A 71 -1.87 8.32 -21.72
N SER A 72 -2.04 9.31 -20.85
CA SER A 72 -3.30 10.07 -20.75
C SER A 72 -3.45 10.96 -21.98
N THR A 73 -4.63 10.97 -22.59
CA THR A 73 -4.98 11.91 -23.67
C THR A 73 -5.17 13.34 -23.15
N ASP A 74 -5.50 13.51 -21.87
CA ASP A 74 -5.53 14.81 -21.18
C ASP A 74 -4.68 14.72 -19.90
N ILE A 75 -3.43 15.16 -19.99
CA ILE A 75 -2.48 15.14 -18.88
C ILE A 75 -2.84 16.22 -17.84
N ALA A 76 -3.30 17.39 -18.29
CA ALA A 76 -3.63 18.50 -17.41
C ALA A 76 -4.85 18.16 -16.54
N GLY A 77 -5.95 17.75 -17.17
CA GLY A 77 -7.16 17.33 -16.45
C GLY A 77 -6.93 16.13 -15.53
N PHE A 78 -6.07 15.19 -15.92
CA PHE A 78 -5.67 14.08 -15.05
C PHE A 78 -4.93 14.57 -13.80
N ASN A 79 -3.92 15.43 -13.97
CA ASN A 79 -3.12 15.94 -12.85
C ASN A 79 -3.93 16.84 -11.92
N ASP A 80 -4.77 17.72 -12.48
CA ASP A 80 -5.66 18.62 -11.74
C ASP A 80 -6.66 17.85 -10.86
N ALA A 81 -7.10 16.67 -11.32
CA ALA A 81 -7.98 15.80 -10.57
C ALA A 81 -7.24 14.89 -9.57
N LEU A 82 -6.10 14.33 -9.97
CA LEU A 82 -5.34 13.38 -9.16
C LEU A 82 -4.73 14.03 -7.91
N GLY A 83 -4.15 15.22 -8.03
CA GLY A 83 -3.46 15.91 -6.93
C GLY A 83 -4.36 16.15 -5.70
N PRO A 84 -5.53 16.81 -5.86
CA PRO A 84 -6.49 17.01 -4.78
C PRO A 84 -7.01 15.69 -4.19
N LEU A 85 -7.33 14.71 -5.05
CA LEU A 85 -7.81 13.40 -4.60
C LEU A 85 -6.76 12.70 -3.73
N LEU A 86 -5.49 12.66 -4.15
CA LEU A 86 -4.39 12.06 -3.37
C LEU A 86 -4.21 12.76 -2.02
N ARG A 87 -4.31 14.09 -1.99
CA ARG A 87 -4.23 14.86 -0.75
C ARG A 87 -5.37 14.50 0.21
N GLU A 88 -6.59 14.41 -0.30
CA GLU A 88 -7.78 14.09 0.49
C GLU A 88 -7.68 12.69 1.10
N VAL A 89 -7.44 11.65 0.27
CA VAL A 89 -7.38 10.27 0.76
C VAL A 89 -6.22 10.08 1.74
N ARG A 90 -5.09 10.77 1.54
CA ARG A 90 -3.94 10.73 2.46
C ARG A 90 -4.29 11.32 3.83
N LEU A 91 -4.93 12.49 3.86
CA LEU A 91 -5.31 13.14 5.12
C LEU A 91 -6.33 12.28 5.89
N ALA A 92 -7.30 11.72 5.17
CA ALA A 92 -8.32 10.89 5.79
C ALA A 92 -7.77 9.53 6.26
N ALA A 93 -6.84 8.91 5.52
CA ALA A 93 -6.12 7.72 5.98
C ALA A 93 -5.26 8.02 7.24
N ALA A 94 -4.62 9.18 7.29
CA ALA A 94 -3.83 9.59 8.45
C ALA A 94 -4.70 9.76 9.72
N ALA A 95 -5.94 10.23 9.57
CA ALA A 95 -6.88 10.44 10.66
C ALA A 95 -7.38 9.15 11.33
N GLY A 96 -7.24 7.98 10.69
CA GLY A 96 -7.75 6.69 11.21
C GLY A 96 -6.94 6.05 12.36
N GLY A 97 -6.11 6.83 13.06
CA GLY A 97 -5.40 6.37 14.28
C GLY A 97 -4.40 5.23 14.02
N SER A 98 -4.13 4.39 15.03
CA SER A 98 -3.23 3.24 14.91
C SER A 98 -3.88 1.99 14.29
N VAL A 99 -5.21 1.95 14.21
CA VAL A 99 -5.97 0.76 13.84
C VAL A 99 -6.31 0.74 12.34
N ARG A 100 -6.48 1.90 11.71
CA ARG A 100 -6.89 1.98 10.30
C ARG A 100 -6.18 3.10 9.55
N LYS A 101 -5.04 2.80 8.95
CA LYS A 101 -4.31 3.70 8.04
C LYS A 101 -4.68 3.40 6.58
N PHE A 102 -5.96 3.56 6.25
CA PHE A 102 -6.45 3.27 4.90
C PHE A 102 -7.58 4.20 4.50
N ASN A 103 -7.53 4.74 3.28
CA ASN A 103 -8.66 5.33 2.60
C ASN A 103 -8.56 5.15 1.08
N SER A 104 -9.70 5.14 0.41
CA SER A 104 -9.78 5.20 -1.05
C SER A 104 -10.88 6.15 -1.49
N GLY A 105 -10.67 6.76 -2.65
CA GLY A 105 -11.61 7.70 -3.23
C GLY A 105 -11.50 7.69 -4.74
N SER A 106 -12.48 8.29 -5.40
CA SER A 106 -12.48 8.42 -6.84
C SER A 106 -13.05 9.75 -7.28
N THR A 107 -12.51 10.28 -8.38
CA THR A 107 -13.01 11.48 -9.04
C THR A 107 -13.20 11.19 -10.54
N ALA A 108 -14.04 11.97 -11.21
CA ALA A 108 -14.30 11.83 -12.63
C ALA A 108 -13.47 12.85 -13.43
N VAL A 109 -12.94 12.41 -14.56
CA VAL A 109 -12.27 13.24 -15.56
C VAL A 109 -12.86 12.87 -16.92
N TYR A 110 -13.72 13.76 -17.45
CA TYR A 110 -14.60 13.51 -18.60
C TYR A 110 -15.39 12.19 -18.48
N SER A 111 -15.05 11.18 -19.27
CA SER A 111 -15.69 9.86 -19.33
C SER A 111 -14.99 8.77 -18.52
N ARG A 112 -13.91 9.11 -17.80
CA ARG A 112 -13.11 8.16 -17.01
C ARG A 112 -13.15 8.51 -15.53
N SER A 113 -12.98 7.51 -14.68
CA SER A 113 -12.81 7.70 -13.24
C SER A 113 -11.35 7.44 -12.86
N ILE A 114 -10.78 8.36 -12.08
CA ILE A 114 -9.48 8.19 -11.43
C ILE A 114 -9.76 7.72 -10.01
N ARG A 115 -9.12 6.63 -9.59
CA ARG A 115 -9.19 6.11 -8.23
C ARG A 115 -7.83 6.28 -7.55
N ALA A 116 -7.87 6.71 -6.29
CA ALA A 116 -6.70 6.76 -5.42
C ALA A 116 -6.96 5.94 -4.16
N THR A 117 -5.91 5.29 -3.66
CA THR A 117 -5.93 4.48 -2.45
C THR A 117 -4.63 4.73 -1.68
N VAL A 118 -4.74 5.00 -0.38
CA VAL A 118 -3.62 5.24 0.55
C VAL A 118 -3.81 4.44 1.82
#